data_AF-A0A817XXN1-F1
#
_entry.id   AF-A0A817XXN1-F1
#
_cell.length_a   1.000
_cell.length_b   1.000
_cell.length_c   1.000
_cell.angle_alpha   90.00
_cell.angle_beta   90.00
_cell.angle_gamma   90.00
#
_symmetry.space_group_name_H-M   'P 1'
#
loop_
_entity.id
_entity.type
_entity.pdbx_description
1 polymer ?
#
loop_
_entity_poly.entity_id
_entity_poly.type
_entity_poly.pdbx_seq_one_letter_code
_entity_poly.pdbx_strand_id
1 'polypeptide(L)'
;MPTTAMQLINVNMSLLKNSRFRFLFVISITFLILIFYFNRDHNHNHNHNHNHDHDHDVEIIKSSKSKPSTCRQSMIESDRFICESDEKWQSRRDFYSKQHERNTLSMNEYERYFYLNWLPEFQCHNETRIGYGDGGKWACDIEYLKLKPSCLVYSLGSAGEFAFERSVHERLPRCSIHTIDERRFECPKDVCTMHQLTIGDGKNKTKTLRDLMADLNHTNLEIDILKVDIESSEYALFHTLFSNNEMNRNGTQIYIRQILIEVHLDRQRIYETNALFYLFNSQNYVIYHRELNAGFPYYACEYGFLKLNRKFFRGHF
;
A
#
# COMPACT_ATOMS: atom_id res chain seq x y z
N MET A 1 -3.29 50.95 49.94
CA MET A 1 -2.42 50.32 50.96
C MET A 1 -3.18 49.10 51.50
N PRO A 2 -2.53 47.96 51.81
CA PRO A 2 -1.19 47.53 51.41
C PRO A 2 -1.15 46.08 50.82
N THR A 3 -0.04 45.68 50.19
CA THR A 3 0.74 44.41 50.37
C THR A 3 0.02 43.07 50.71
N THR A 4 0.44 41.84 50.38
CA THR A 4 1.64 41.19 49.75
C THR A 4 1.30 39.68 49.65
N ALA A 5 1.95 38.78 48.91
CA ALA A 5 3.03 38.82 47.91
C ALA A 5 2.96 37.53 47.06
N MET A 6 3.68 37.47 45.93
CA MET A 6 4.01 36.21 45.26
C MET A 6 5.40 36.33 44.61
N GLN A 7 6.43 35.83 45.29
CA GLN A 7 7.81 35.69 44.79
C GLN A 7 8.31 34.30 45.17
N LEU A 8 9.16 33.72 44.30
CA LEU A 8 9.51 32.30 44.09
C LEU A 8 8.73 31.75 42.88
N ILE A 9 9.35 31.35 41.76
CA ILE A 9 10.76 31.02 41.50
C ILE A 9 11.20 31.71 40.20
N ASN A 10 12.34 32.41 40.22
CA ASN A 10 12.93 33.00 39.02
C ASN A 10 14.30 32.33 38.75
N VAL A 11 14.32 31.21 38.02
CA VAL A 11 15.57 30.51 37.69
C VAL A 11 16.36 31.36 36.69
N ASN A 12 17.58 31.72 37.09
CA ASN A 12 18.39 32.70 36.39
C ASN A 12 18.85 32.17 35.02
N MET A 13 18.20 32.64 33.95
CA MET A 13 18.35 32.15 32.56
C MET A 13 19.71 32.46 31.91
N SER A 14 20.66 32.99 32.68
CA SER A 14 22.03 33.32 32.27
C SER A 14 22.97 32.11 32.20
N LEU A 15 22.79 31.11 33.07
CA LEU A 15 23.64 29.90 33.11
C LEU A 15 23.50 29.03 31.84
N LEU A 16 22.32 29.01 31.21
CA LEU A 16 22.02 28.24 30.01
C LEU A 16 22.62 28.81 28.71
N LYS A 17 23.37 29.93 28.76
CA LYS A 17 24.13 30.44 27.59
C LYS A 17 25.57 29.90 27.51
N ASN A 18 26.09 29.26 28.56
CA ASN A 18 27.46 28.76 28.58
C ASN A 18 27.55 27.36 27.95
N SER A 19 28.33 27.18 26.87
CA SER A 19 28.34 25.95 26.07
C SER A 19 28.80 24.72 26.87
N ARG A 20 29.73 24.89 27.82
CA ARG A 20 30.18 23.83 28.73
C ARG A 20 29.06 23.32 29.64
N PHE A 21 28.15 24.21 30.07
CA PHE A 21 27.01 23.83 30.91
C PHE A 21 25.93 23.09 30.13
N ARG A 22 25.69 23.47 28.87
CA ARG A 22 24.79 22.72 27.97
C ARG A 22 25.29 21.29 27.73
N PHE A 23 26.59 21.13 27.49
CA PHE A 23 27.18 19.81 27.27
C PHE A 23 27.06 18.89 28.49
N LEU A 24 27.38 19.39 29.70
CA LEU A 24 27.22 18.64 30.94
C LEU A 24 25.77 18.28 31.25
N PHE A 25 24.82 19.16 30.94
CA PHE A 25 23.38 18.92 31.14
C PHE A 25 22.82 17.87 30.17
N VAL A 26 23.28 17.87 28.91
CA VAL A 26 22.92 16.80 27.96
C VAL A 26 23.47 15.46 28.43
N ILE A 27 24.75 15.40 28.84
CA ILE A 27 25.36 14.15 29.35
C ILE A 27 24.61 13.58 30.56
N SER A 28 24.20 14.41 31.53
CA SER A 28 23.49 13.89 32.71
C SER A 28 22.11 13.34 32.37
N ILE A 29 21.38 13.97 31.45
CA ILE A 29 20.10 13.45 30.94
C ILE A 29 20.30 12.14 30.18
N THR A 30 21.29 12.05 29.29
CA THR A 30 21.58 10.81 28.55
C THR A 30 21.96 9.67 29.50
N PHE A 31 22.75 9.95 30.54
CA PHE A 31 23.14 8.96 31.55
C PHE A 31 21.94 8.49 32.39
N LEU A 32 21.03 9.39 32.77
CA LEU A 32 19.78 9.04 33.48
C LEU A 32 18.83 8.19 32.61
N ILE A 33 18.71 8.48 31.32
CA ILE A 33 17.93 7.67 30.37
C ILE A 33 18.53 6.26 30.24
N LEU A 34 19.86 6.15 30.15
CA LEU A 34 20.54 4.85 30.08
C LEU A 34 20.35 4.03 31.37
N ILE A 35 20.48 4.65 32.56
CA ILE A 35 20.19 3.97 33.84
C ILE A 35 18.74 3.46 33.88
N PHE A 36 17.77 4.26 33.42
CA PHE A 36 16.36 3.86 33.39
C PHE A 36 16.11 2.71 32.40
N TYR A 37 16.82 2.69 31.27
CA TYR A 37 16.74 1.61 30.28
C TYR A 37 17.33 0.30 30.83
N PHE A 38 18.56 0.33 31.36
CA PHE A 38 19.22 -0.86 31.91
C PHE A 38 18.54 -1.41 33.19
N ASN A 39 17.95 -0.56 34.03
CA ASN A 39 17.17 -1.02 35.19
C ASN A 39 15.82 -1.64 34.81
N ARG A 40 15.32 -1.40 33.59
CA ARG A 40 14.04 -1.95 33.11
C ARG A 40 14.17 -3.39 32.61
N ASP A 41 15.30 -3.75 32.00
CA ASP A 41 15.54 -5.12 31.49
C ASP A 41 15.77 -6.17 32.59
N HIS A 42 16.13 -5.75 33.81
CA HIS A 42 16.48 -6.68 34.89
C HIS A 42 15.29 -7.37 35.59
N ASN A 43 14.04 -7.03 35.22
CA ASN A 43 12.82 -7.41 35.95
C ASN A 43 11.86 -8.36 35.20
N HIS A 44 12.25 -8.91 34.04
CA HIS A 44 11.46 -9.95 33.35
C HIS A 44 12.28 -11.21 33.07
N ASN A 45 12.43 -12.06 34.09
CA ASN A 45 12.68 -13.49 33.92
C ASN A 45 12.28 -14.25 35.18
N HIS A 46 11.08 -14.82 35.22
CA HIS A 46 10.78 -16.01 36.02
C HIS A 46 9.46 -16.68 35.61
N ASN A 47 9.48 -18.02 35.58
CA ASN A 47 8.36 -18.98 35.51
C ASN A 47 7.66 -19.06 34.13
N HIS A 48 7.59 -20.23 33.49
CA HIS A 48 6.88 -21.40 34.03
C HIS A 48 7.54 -22.77 33.78
N ASN A 49 7.19 -23.73 34.65
CA ASN A 49 7.71 -25.10 34.68
C ASN A 49 7.16 -25.99 33.55
N HIS A 50 7.99 -26.94 33.11
CA HIS A 50 7.52 -28.17 32.50
C HIS A 50 6.85 -29.05 33.58
N ASN A 51 5.63 -29.52 33.30
CA ASN A 51 5.13 -30.79 33.82
C ASN A 51 4.86 -31.72 32.64
N HIS A 52 5.43 -32.92 32.71
CA HIS A 52 4.91 -34.08 31.98
C HIS A 52 3.55 -34.44 32.55
N ASP A 53 2.63 -34.91 31.71
CA ASP A 53 1.65 -35.90 32.15
C ASP A 53 1.27 -36.87 31.03
N HIS A 54 0.79 -38.04 31.44
CA HIS A 54 0.65 -39.21 30.57
C HIS A 54 -0.67 -39.26 29.78
N ASP A 55 -0.53 -39.69 28.53
CA ASP A 55 -1.26 -40.74 27.80
C ASP A 55 -2.77 -41.04 28.04
N HIS A 56 -3.41 -41.40 26.92
CA HIS A 56 -4.71 -42.07 26.76
C HIS A 56 -5.97 -41.41 27.35
N ASP A 57 -6.82 -40.88 26.47
CA ASP A 57 -8.14 -41.51 26.29
C ASP A 57 -8.71 -41.29 24.87
N VAL A 58 -9.38 -42.31 24.33
CA VAL A 58 -9.92 -42.32 22.95
C VAL A 58 -11.39 -41.92 22.97
N GLU A 59 -11.70 -40.65 22.74
CA GLU A 59 -13.08 -40.21 22.51
C GLU A 59 -13.44 -40.24 21.01
N ILE A 60 -14.39 -41.11 20.66
CA ILE A 60 -14.87 -41.28 19.29
C ILE A 60 -15.70 -40.06 18.88
N ILE A 61 -15.07 -39.09 18.20
CA ILE A 61 -15.75 -37.89 17.69
C ILE A 61 -16.79 -38.28 16.64
N LYS A 62 -18.05 -38.31 17.06
CA LYS A 62 -19.20 -38.33 16.16
C LYS A 62 -19.24 -37.05 15.33
N SER A 63 -19.24 -37.19 14.00
CA SER A 63 -19.77 -36.19 13.06
C SER A 63 -19.27 -34.75 13.27
N SER A 64 -18.05 -34.45 12.81
CA SER A 64 -17.68 -33.07 12.50
C SER A 64 -18.47 -32.58 11.28
N LYS A 65 -19.70 -32.10 11.52
CA LYS A 65 -20.28 -31.07 10.66
C LYS A 65 -19.25 -29.96 10.58
N SER A 66 -18.70 -29.72 9.39
CA SER A 66 -17.69 -28.67 9.20
C SER A 66 -18.23 -27.37 9.79
N LYS A 67 -17.46 -26.75 10.70
CA LYS A 67 -17.78 -25.39 11.16
C LYS A 67 -17.97 -24.54 9.89
N PRO A 68 -19.05 -23.73 9.80
CA PRO A 68 -19.19 -22.80 8.69
C PRO A 68 -17.89 -22.02 8.54
N SER A 69 -17.31 -21.98 7.33
CA SER A 69 -16.05 -21.27 7.10
C SER A 69 -16.25 -19.83 7.55
N THR A 70 -15.54 -19.41 8.59
CA THR A 70 -15.76 -18.12 9.24
C THR A 70 -15.57 -16.94 8.28
N CYS A 71 -14.84 -17.14 7.18
CA CYS A 71 -14.55 -16.16 6.14
C CYS A 71 -15.33 -16.34 4.83
N ARG A 72 -16.57 -16.85 4.88
CA ARG A 72 -17.33 -17.15 3.66
C ARG A 72 -17.61 -15.88 2.85
N GLN A 73 -17.94 -14.78 3.50
CA GLN A 73 -18.29 -13.53 2.83
C GLN A 73 -17.05 -12.87 2.22
N SER A 74 -15.98 -12.71 3.00
CA SER A 74 -14.71 -12.13 2.54
C SER A 74 -14.12 -12.91 1.36
N MET A 75 -14.15 -14.25 1.37
CA MET A 75 -13.69 -15.07 0.25
C MET A 75 -14.53 -14.91 -1.03
N ILE A 76 -15.81 -14.54 -0.92
CA ILE A 76 -16.69 -14.28 -2.08
C ILE A 76 -16.52 -12.85 -2.60
N GLU A 77 -16.34 -11.88 -1.70
CA GLU A 77 -16.34 -10.45 -2.01
C GLU A 77 -14.93 -9.91 -2.36
N SER A 78 -13.87 -10.63 -2.01
CA SER A 78 -12.48 -10.35 -2.40
C SER A 78 -11.97 -11.17 -3.59
N ASP A 79 -12.81 -12.00 -4.22
CA ASP A 79 -12.38 -13.02 -5.19
C ASP A 79 -11.28 -13.93 -4.60
N ARG A 80 -11.54 -14.47 -3.41
CA ARG A 80 -10.69 -15.38 -2.61
C ARG A 80 -9.34 -14.81 -2.14
N PHE A 81 -9.10 -13.52 -2.32
CA PHE A 81 -7.85 -12.87 -1.90
C PHE A 81 -7.74 -12.73 -0.37
N ILE A 82 -8.85 -12.47 0.32
CA ILE A 82 -8.90 -12.27 1.78
C ILE A 82 -9.83 -13.31 2.42
N CYS A 83 -9.31 -14.00 3.44
CA CYS A 83 -10.09 -14.81 4.38
C CYS A 83 -10.02 -14.20 5.78
N GLU A 84 -11.02 -13.40 6.13
CA GLU A 84 -11.26 -12.88 7.49
C GLU A 84 -12.68 -13.16 7.94
N SER A 85 -12.95 -13.20 9.25
CA SER A 85 -14.29 -13.54 9.75
C SER A 85 -15.38 -12.61 9.22
N ASP A 86 -16.57 -13.15 8.94
CA ASP A 86 -17.70 -12.38 8.38
C ASP A 86 -18.04 -11.14 9.24
N GLU A 87 -17.84 -11.20 10.57
CA GLU A 87 -17.94 -10.05 11.49
C GLU A 87 -16.89 -8.95 11.20
N LYS A 88 -15.62 -9.31 11.02
CA LYS A 88 -14.55 -8.36 10.67
C LYS A 88 -14.78 -7.79 9.27
N TRP A 89 -15.19 -8.65 8.33
CA TRP A 89 -15.50 -8.24 6.96
C TRP A 89 -16.67 -7.25 6.93
N GLN A 90 -17.71 -7.45 7.74
CA GLN A 90 -18.80 -6.49 7.85
C GLN A 90 -18.34 -5.16 8.47
N SER A 91 -17.52 -5.19 9.52
CA SER A 91 -16.92 -3.96 10.10
C SER A 91 -16.11 -3.17 9.06
N ARG A 92 -15.35 -3.88 8.22
CA ARG A 92 -14.62 -3.32 7.07
C ARG A 92 -15.55 -2.72 6.01
N ARG A 93 -16.69 -3.36 5.69
CA ARG A 93 -17.72 -2.82 4.77
C ARG A 93 -18.34 -1.55 5.33
N ASP A 94 -18.62 -1.51 6.64
CA ASP A 94 -19.16 -0.35 7.33
C ASP A 94 -18.17 0.83 7.37
N PHE A 95 -16.87 0.54 7.51
CA PHE A 95 -15.81 1.54 7.37
C PHE A 95 -15.75 2.09 5.93
N TYR A 96 -15.73 1.18 4.94
CA TYR A 96 -15.70 1.52 3.52
C TYR A 96 -16.85 2.46 3.16
N SER A 97 -18.11 2.11 3.47
CA SER A 97 -19.28 2.96 3.13
C SER A 97 -19.10 4.40 3.63
N LYS A 98 -18.79 4.55 4.93
CA LYS A 98 -18.67 5.86 5.60
C LYS A 98 -17.51 6.70 5.08
N GLN A 99 -16.44 6.07 4.60
CA GLN A 99 -15.26 6.76 4.09
C GLN A 99 -15.35 7.04 2.59
N HIS A 100 -15.98 6.15 1.83
CA HIS A 100 -16.28 6.31 0.41
C HIS A 100 -17.25 7.48 0.16
N GLU A 101 -18.29 7.63 0.98
CA GLU A 101 -19.20 8.79 0.96
C GLU A 101 -18.47 10.14 1.16
N ARG A 102 -17.29 10.13 1.80
CA ARG A 102 -16.44 11.32 2.00
C ARG A 102 -15.42 11.52 0.88
N ASN A 103 -15.11 10.48 0.11
CA ASN A 103 -14.20 10.52 -1.03
C ASN A 103 -14.89 11.14 -2.27
N THR A 104 -15.13 12.44 -2.15
CA THR A 104 -15.62 13.32 -3.20
C THR A 104 -14.65 14.49 -3.38
N LEU A 105 -14.80 15.27 -4.46
CA LEU A 105 -14.03 16.51 -4.63
C LEU A 105 -14.52 17.58 -3.64
N SER A 106 -13.98 17.55 -2.44
CA SER A 106 -14.37 18.45 -1.35
C SER A 106 -13.80 19.86 -1.52
N MET A 107 -12.54 19.96 -1.97
CA MET A 107 -11.82 21.21 -2.21
C MET A 107 -10.86 21.07 -3.40
N ASN A 108 -10.83 22.09 -4.26
CA ASN A 108 -9.96 22.19 -5.44
C ASN A 108 -8.70 23.04 -5.19
N GLU A 109 -8.21 23.09 -3.95
CA GLU A 109 -6.93 23.71 -3.61
C GLU A 109 -5.78 22.76 -3.97
N TYR A 110 -4.99 23.09 -4.99
CA TYR A 110 -3.84 22.29 -5.44
C TYR A 110 -2.90 21.91 -4.28
N GLU A 111 -2.50 22.88 -3.47
CA GLU A 111 -1.60 22.75 -2.32
C GLU A 111 -2.15 21.89 -1.17
N ARG A 112 -3.43 21.49 -1.22
CA ARG A 112 -4.05 20.62 -0.23
C ARG A 112 -4.78 19.41 -0.84
N TYR A 113 -4.68 19.22 -2.15
CA TYR A 113 -5.52 18.26 -2.87
C TYR A 113 -5.41 16.84 -2.31
N PHE A 114 -4.18 16.31 -2.23
CA PHE A 114 -3.91 14.98 -1.68
C PHE A 114 -4.04 14.88 -0.16
N TYR A 115 -4.13 16.00 0.56
CA TYR A 115 -4.42 15.97 2.00
C TYR A 115 -5.93 15.75 2.24
N LEU A 116 -6.77 16.50 1.51
CA LEU A 116 -8.22 16.61 1.74
C LEU A 116 -9.06 15.60 0.95
N ASN A 117 -8.63 15.19 -0.23
CA ASN A 117 -9.40 14.30 -1.10
C ASN A 117 -8.79 12.90 -1.13
N TRP A 118 -9.59 11.91 -1.53
CA TRP A 118 -9.16 10.53 -1.80
C TRP A 118 -8.35 9.90 -0.66
N LEU A 119 -9.01 9.75 0.49
CA LEU A 119 -8.46 9.08 1.67
C LEU A 119 -8.60 7.55 1.54
N PRO A 120 -7.72 6.75 2.19
CA PRO A 120 -7.93 5.31 2.31
C PRO A 120 -9.30 4.94 2.88
N GLU A 121 -10.03 4.12 2.13
CA GLU A 121 -11.40 3.65 2.42
C GLU A 121 -11.45 2.14 2.65
N PHE A 122 -10.31 1.44 2.60
CA PHE A 122 -10.17 0.02 2.87
C PHE A 122 -8.98 -0.26 3.78
N GLN A 123 -9.14 -1.11 4.80
CA GLN A 123 -8.12 -1.33 5.84
C GLN A 123 -7.31 -2.61 5.57
N CYS A 124 -6.29 -2.59 4.72
CA CYS A 124 -5.54 -3.82 4.50
C CYS A 124 -4.73 -4.19 5.76
N HIS A 125 -4.92 -5.41 6.29
CA HIS A 125 -4.30 -5.78 7.56
C HIS A 125 -2.80 -6.07 7.43
N ASN A 126 -2.40 -6.63 6.29
CA ASN A 126 -1.04 -7.05 5.99
C ASN A 126 -0.39 -6.11 4.96
N GLU A 127 -0.42 -4.80 5.18
CA GLU A 127 0.31 -3.85 4.34
C GLU A 127 1.82 -3.98 4.58
N THR A 128 2.60 -4.03 3.51
CA THR A 128 4.06 -4.15 3.57
C THR A 128 4.70 -3.27 2.50
N ARG A 129 5.70 -2.46 2.89
CA ARG A 129 6.49 -1.68 1.94
C ARG A 129 7.46 -2.58 1.18
N ILE A 130 7.40 -2.50 -0.15
CA ILE A 130 8.20 -3.30 -1.07
C ILE A 130 9.23 -2.39 -1.73
N GLY A 131 10.51 -2.66 -1.49
CA GLY A 131 11.59 -1.74 -1.84
C GLY A 131 11.74 -0.60 -0.84
N TYR A 132 12.80 0.18 -1.04
CA TYR A 132 13.20 1.32 -0.22
C TYR A 132 13.37 2.56 -1.10
N GLY A 133 13.39 3.75 -0.48
CA GLY A 133 13.41 5.01 -1.21
C GLY A 133 12.13 5.26 -2.02
N ASP A 134 12.22 6.23 -2.93
CA ASP A 134 11.15 6.77 -3.78
C ASP A 134 10.47 5.69 -4.66
N GLY A 135 11.27 4.77 -5.21
CA GLY A 135 10.76 3.70 -6.08
C GLY A 135 10.00 2.59 -5.35
N GLY A 136 10.07 2.51 -4.01
CA GLY A 136 9.44 1.45 -3.23
C GLY A 136 8.01 1.79 -2.83
N LYS A 137 7.06 0.88 -3.05
CA LYS A 137 5.60 1.12 -2.88
C LYS A 137 4.97 0.19 -1.85
N TRP A 138 3.79 0.53 -1.31
CA TRP A 138 3.07 -0.28 -0.31
C TRP A 138 2.11 -1.30 -0.92
N ALA A 139 2.40 -2.60 -0.74
CA ALA A 139 1.55 -3.70 -1.20
C ALA A 139 0.66 -4.26 -0.07
N CYS A 140 -0.58 -4.59 -0.40
CA CYS A 140 -1.51 -5.29 0.47
C CYS A 140 -1.33 -6.82 0.37
N ASP A 141 -1.11 -7.49 1.50
CA ASP A 141 -1.05 -8.94 1.67
C ASP A 141 -0.25 -9.69 0.59
N ILE A 142 0.93 -9.16 0.25
CA ILE A 142 1.80 -9.71 -0.81
C ILE A 142 2.15 -11.19 -0.59
N GLU A 143 2.14 -11.64 0.66
CA GLU A 143 2.38 -13.01 1.09
C GLU A 143 1.35 -14.00 0.53
N TYR A 144 0.11 -13.56 0.25
CA TYR A 144 -0.90 -14.38 -0.45
C TYR A 144 -0.39 -14.92 -1.80
N LEU A 145 0.44 -14.16 -2.51
CA LEU A 145 0.99 -14.57 -3.80
C LEU A 145 1.93 -15.79 -3.69
N LYS A 146 2.45 -16.11 -2.50
CA LYS A 146 3.19 -17.37 -2.25
C LYS A 146 2.32 -18.62 -2.40
N LEU A 147 0.99 -18.48 -2.33
CA LEU A 147 0.03 -19.57 -2.56
C LEU A 147 -0.28 -19.78 -4.05
N LYS A 148 0.04 -18.81 -4.93
CA LYS A 148 -0.13 -18.98 -6.38
C LYS A 148 1.04 -19.81 -6.97
N PRO A 149 0.80 -20.65 -7.99
CA PRO A 149 1.87 -21.37 -8.69
C PRO A 149 2.81 -20.39 -9.41
N SER A 150 2.25 -19.35 -10.02
CA SER A 150 2.93 -18.23 -10.67
C SER A 150 2.20 -16.92 -10.40
N CYS A 151 2.91 -15.81 -10.56
CA CYS A 151 2.38 -14.46 -10.42
C CYS A 151 2.99 -13.53 -11.48
N LEU A 152 2.25 -12.53 -11.91
CA LEU A 152 2.71 -11.55 -12.92
C LEU A 152 2.83 -10.17 -12.30
N VAL A 153 4.02 -9.58 -12.37
CA VAL A 153 4.30 -8.23 -11.89
C VAL A 153 4.79 -7.36 -13.03
N TYR A 154 4.13 -6.22 -13.21
CA TYR A 154 4.55 -5.17 -14.13
C TYR A 154 5.00 -3.95 -13.33
N SER A 155 6.18 -3.43 -13.66
CA SER A 155 6.75 -2.20 -13.08
C SER A 155 6.94 -1.19 -14.20
N LEU A 156 6.07 -0.19 -14.25
CA LEU A 156 6.11 0.88 -15.26
C LEU A 156 6.82 2.09 -14.68
N GLY A 157 7.85 2.56 -15.40
CA GLY A 157 8.76 3.61 -14.97
C GLY A 157 9.59 3.17 -13.77
N SER A 158 10.80 2.69 -14.03
CA SER A 158 11.76 2.39 -12.96
C SER A 158 12.82 3.47 -12.84
N ALA A 159 13.09 4.23 -13.90
CA ALA A 159 14.20 5.18 -14.01
C ALA A 159 15.59 4.59 -13.66
N GLY A 160 15.71 3.25 -13.62
CA GLY A 160 16.90 2.51 -13.16
C GLY A 160 16.88 2.10 -11.68
N GLU A 161 15.87 2.49 -10.91
CA GLU A 161 15.74 2.24 -9.47
C GLU A 161 15.03 0.91 -9.15
N PHE A 162 15.73 -0.20 -9.36
CA PHE A 162 15.21 -1.57 -9.18
C PHE A 162 15.02 -2.02 -7.70
N ALA A 163 14.83 -1.09 -6.77
CA ALA A 163 14.65 -1.42 -5.35
C ALA A 163 13.33 -2.17 -5.11
N PHE A 164 12.27 -1.82 -5.83
CA PHE A 164 10.98 -2.50 -5.77
C PHE A 164 11.10 -3.93 -6.33
N GLU A 165 11.63 -4.10 -7.54
CA GLU A 165 11.73 -5.39 -8.23
C GLU A 165 12.58 -6.40 -7.48
N ARG A 166 13.73 -5.97 -6.94
CA ARG A 166 14.55 -6.82 -6.05
C ARG A 166 13.73 -7.31 -4.86
N SER A 167 13.01 -6.40 -4.20
CA SER A 167 12.23 -6.70 -2.99
C SER A 167 10.95 -7.51 -3.26
N VAL A 168 10.40 -7.47 -4.48
CA VAL A 168 9.40 -8.44 -4.97
C VAL A 168 10.06 -9.80 -5.18
N HIS A 169 11.16 -9.87 -5.93
CA HIS A 169 11.83 -11.13 -6.27
C HIS A 169 12.34 -11.89 -5.03
N GLU A 170 12.93 -11.20 -4.06
CA GLU A 170 13.39 -11.78 -2.78
C GLU A 170 12.25 -12.46 -2.01
N ARG A 171 11.05 -11.86 -2.00
CA ARG A 171 9.87 -12.43 -1.30
C ARG A 171 9.13 -13.45 -2.16
N LEU A 172 9.08 -13.24 -3.47
CA LEU A 172 8.28 -13.99 -4.45
C LEU A 172 9.12 -14.40 -5.67
N PRO A 173 10.14 -15.27 -5.51
CA PRO A 173 11.09 -15.61 -6.57
C PRO A 173 10.46 -16.41 -7.74
N ARG A 174 9.16 -16.73 -7.67
CA ARG A 174 8.38 -17.36 -8.74
C ARG A 174 7.53 -16.37 -9.55
N CYS A 175 7.49 -15.09 -9.21
CA CYS A 175 6.80 -14.10 -10.04
C CYS A 175 7.64 -13.78 -11.28
N SER A 176 6.96 -13.67 -12.43
CA SER A 176 7.54 -13.05 -13.61
C SER A 176 7.45 -11.54 -13.48
N ILE A 177 8.60 -10.88 -13.29
CA ILE A 177 8.70 -9.43 -13.15
C ILE A 177 9.14 -8.83 -14.49
N HIS A 178 8.33 -7.94 -15.05
CA HIS A 178 8.66 -7.19 -16.26
C HIS A 178 8.73 -5.71 -15.90
N THR A 179 9.87 -5.09 -16.15
CA THR A 179 10.07 -3.65 -15.95
C THR A 179 10.07 -2.95 -17.30
N ILE A 180 9.33 -1.85 -17.38
CA ILE A 180 9.02 -1.13 -18.60
C ILE A 180 9.40 0.34 -18.41
N ASP A 181 10.24 0.86 -19.29
CA ASP A 181 10.71 2.24 -19.22
C ASP A 181 11.05 2.74 -20.64
N GLU A 182 10.97 4.04 -20.89
CA GLU A 182 11.40 4.64 -22.15
C GLU A 182 12.92 4.55 -22.37
N ARG A 183 13.69 4.55 -21.27
CA ARG A 183 15.14 4.43 -21.27
C ARG A 183 15.54 2.98 -20.99
N ARG A 184 16.58 2.51 -21.68
CA ARG A 184 17.11 1.16 -21.43
C ARG A 184 18.03 1.19 -20.21
N PHE A 185 17.64 0.44 -19.18
CA PHE A 185 18.44 0.16 -18.01
C PHE A 185 18.87 -1.31 -17.97
N GLU A 186 19.88 -1.62 -17.17
CA GLU A 186 20.26 -2.99 -16.87
C GLU A 186 19.49 -3.47 -15.63
N CYS A 187 18.46 -4.30 -15.84
CA CYS A 187 17.80 -4.95 -14.72
C CYS A 187 18.77 -5.91 -14.01
N PRO A 188 18.78 -5.96 -12.67
CA PRO A 188 19.55 -6.96 -11.93
C PRO A 188 19.31 -8.36 -12.46
N LYS A 189 20.40 -9.11 -12.65
CA LYS A 189 20.38 -10.46 -13.20
C LYS A 189 19.42 -11.36 -12.41
N ASP A 190 18.64 -12.16 -13.13
CA ASP A 190 17.67 -13.13 -12.60
C ASP A 190 16.46 -12.52 -11.84
N VAL A 191 16.41 -11.18 -11.67
CA VAL A 191 15.32 -10.48 -10.95
C VAL A 191 14.14 -10.10 -11.86
N CYS A 192 14.39 -9.45 -13.00
CA CYS A 192 13.34 -8.98 -13.91
C CYS A 192 13.77 -9.00 -15.39
N THR A 193 12.78 -8.86 -16.28
CA THR A 193 13.02 -8.64 -17.71
C THR A 193 12.74 -7.18 -18.07
N MET A 194 13.73 -6.49 -18.62
CA MET A 194 13.63 -5.08 -19.03
C MET A 194 13.07 -4.93 -20.45
N HIS A 195 12.08 -4.05 -20.63
CA HIS A 195 11.49 -3.69 -21.92
C HIS A 195 11.64 -2.19 -22.15
N GLN A 196 12.33 -1.79 -23.22
CA GLN A 196 12.47 -0.38 -23.57
C GLN A 196 11.28 0.07 -24.43
N LEU A 197 10.25 0.65 -23.81
CA LEU A 197 9.05 1.17 -24.46
C LEU A 197 8.29 2.13 -23.53
N THR A 198 7.55 3.07 -24.12
CA THR A 198 6.67 4.00 -23.40
C THR A 198 5.25 3.43 -23.34
N ILE A 199 4.61 3.47 -22.16
CA ILE A 199 3.20 3.09 -21.98
C ILE A 199 2.30 4.31 -21.97
N GLY A 200 1.11 4.20 -22.55
CA GLY A 200 0.14 5.28 -22.65
C GLY A 200 -1.14 4.85 -23.36
N ASP A 201 -1.60 5.66 -24.31
CA ASP A 201 -2.88 5.51 -25.01
C ASP A 201 -2.77 4.87 -26.40
N GLY A 202 -1.60 4.34 -26.76
CA GLY A 202 -1.32 3.76 -28.08
C GLY A 202 -1.02 4.80 -29.16
N LYS A 203 -0.99 6.10 -28.84
CA LYS A 203 -0.61 7.18 -29.75
C LYS A 203 0.84 7.61 -29.52
N ASN A 204 1.40 8.39 -30.45
CA ASN A 204 2.73 9.02 -30.33
C ASN A 204 3.87 8.05 -29.95
N LYS A 205 3.84 6.82 -30.48
CA LYS A 205 4.77 5.71 -30.19
C LYS A 205 4.67 5.09 -28.78
N THR A 206 3.67 5.47 -27.98
CA THR A 206 3.30 4.71 -26.78
C THR A 206 2.59 3.41 -27.16
N LYS A 207 2.64 2.41 -26.27
CA LYS A 207 1.83 1.19 -26.33
C LYS A 207 0.74 1.23 -25.25
N THR A 208 -0.40 0.62 -25.49
CA THR A 208 -1.38 0.40 -24.42
C THR A 208 -0.95 -0.76 -23.52
N LEU A 209 -1.61 -0.93 -22.36
CA LEU A 209 -1.37 -2.09 -21.50
C LEU A 209 -1.75 -3.40 -22.23
N ARG A 210 -2.84 -3.38 -23.01
CA ARG A 210 -3.23 -4.52 -23.86
C ARG A 210 -2.16 -4.88 -24.89
N ASP A 211 -1.54 -3.90 -25.55
CA ASP A 211 -0.46 -4.15 -26.52
C ASP A 211 0.75 -4.80 -25.85
N LEU A 212 1.17 -4.29 -24.68
CA LEU A 212 2.25 -4.89 -23.90
C LEU A 212 1.93 -6.36 -23.52
N MET A 213 0.70 -6.62 -23.06
CA MET A 213 0.27 -7.98 -22.75
C MET A 213 0.20 -8.86 -24.01
N ALA A 214 -0.08 -8.30 -25.19
CA ALA A 214 -0.10 -9.02 -26.46
C ALA A 214 1.30 -9.42 -26.93
N ASP A 215 2.27 -8.50 -26.89
CA ASP A 215 3.67 -8.75 -27.25
C ASP A 215 4.31 -9.83 -26.35
N LEU A 216 4.01 -9.78 -25.05
CA LEU A 216 4.54 -10.71 -24.05
C LEU A 216 3.73 -12.03 -23.94
N ASN A 217 2.66 -12.20 -24.75
CA ASN A 217 1.74 -13.35 -24.68
C ASN A 217 1.01 -13.51 -23.32
N HIS A 218 0.86 -12.44 -22.56
CA HIS A 218 0.19 -12.41 -21.24
C HIS A 218 -1.32 -12.13 -21.30
N THR A 219 -1.93 -12.02 -22.49
CA THR A 219 -3.36 -11.67 -22.69
C THR A 219 -4.43 -12.58 -22.10
N ASN A 220 -4.04 -13.64 -21.38
CA ASN A 220 -4.94 -14.54 -20.64
C ASN A 220 -4.55 -14.64 -19.15
N LEU A 221 -3.63 -13.79 -18.68
CA LEU A 221 -3.14 -13.72 -17.32
C LEU A 221 -3.77 -12.56 -16.56
N GLU A 222 -3.89 -12.72 -15.25
CA GLU A 222 -4.15 -11.63 -14.31
C GLU A 222 -2.82 -10.95 -13.98
N ILE A 223 -2.80 -9.63 -13.87
CA ILE A 223 -1.65 -8.89 -13.31
C ILE A 223 -1.83 -8.87 -11.79
N ASP A 224 -0.91 -9.48 -11.04
CA ASP A 224 -1.00 -9.53 -9.58
C ASP A 224 -0.63 -8.19 -8.95
N ILE A 225 0.42 -7.56 -9.45
CA ILE A 225 0.86 -6.23 -9.03
C ILE A 225 1.25 -5.41 -10.26
N LEU A 226 0.65 -4.23 -10.40
CA LEU A 226 1.04 -3.21 -11.36
C LEU A 226 1.61 -2.00 -10.59
N LYS A 227 2.94 -1.84 -10.56
CA LYS A 227 3.57 -0.58 -10.17
C LYS A 227 3.48 0.40 -11.35
N VAL A 228 3.07 1.63 -11.10
CA VAL A 228 2.98 2.70 -12.09
C VAL A 228 3.60 3.98 -11.56
N ASP A 229 4.58 4.50 -12.28
CA ASP A 229 5.36 5.67 -11.88
C ASP A 229 5.93 6.33 -13.15
N ILE A 230 5.07 7.01 -13.92
CA ILE A 230 5.31 7.34 -15.35
C ILE A 230 5.03 8.80 -15.69
N GLU A 231 5.33 9.71 -14.76
CA GLU A 231 5.49 11.15 -15.00
C GLU A 231 4.30 11.78 -15.75
N SER A 232 3.11 11.74 -15.13
CA SER A 232 1.84 12.20 -15.72
C SER A 232 1.30 11.40 -16.91
N SER A 233 1.90 10.26 -17.28
CA SER A 233 1.35 9.35 -18.29
C SER A 233 0.30 8.37 -17.72
N GLU A 234 0.08 8.38 -16.40
CA GLU A 234 -0.89 7.51 -15.72
C GLU A 234 -2.32 7.77 -16.22
N TYR A 235 -2.66 9.04 -16.46
CA TYR A 235 -3.96 9.46 -16.99
C TYR A 235 -4.28 8.80 -18.32
N ALA A 236 -3.33 8.87 -19.27
CA ALA A 236 -3.48 8.30 -20.60
C ALA A 236 -3.59 6.77 -20.55
N LEU A 237 -2.78 6.12 -19.72
CA LEU A 237 -2.83 4.69 -19.44
C LEU A 237 -4.19 4.25 -18.89
N PHE A 238 -4.64 4.82 -17.77
CA PHE A 238 -5.86 4.35 -17.09
C PHE A 238 -7.14 4.78 -17.79
N HIS A 239 -7.17 5.95 -18.44
CA HIS A 239 -8.28 6.31 -19.33
C HIS A 239 -8.40 5.30 -20.48
N THR A 240 -7.28 4.90 -21.10
CA THR A 240 -7.31 3.91 -22.19
C THR A 240 -7.75 2.54 -21.67
N LEU A 241 -7.14 2.06 -20.59
CA LEU A 241 -7.44 0.77 -19.99
C LEU A 241 -8.92 0.62 -19.60
N PHE A 242 -9.49 1.63 -18.94
CA PHE A 242 -10.83 1.55 -18.35
C PHE A 242 -11.92 2.21 -19.19
N SER A 243 -11.75 3.44 -19.69
CA SER A 243 -12.80 4.13 -20.47
C SER A 243 -13.01 3.48 -21.84
N ASN A 244 -11.94 3.07 -22.51
CA ASN A 244 -12.06 2.35 -23.80
C ASN A 244 -12.37 0.86 -23.61
N ASN A 245 -12.52 0.40 -22.35
CA ASN A 245 -12.80 -0.99 -21.99
C ASN A 245 -11.81 -1.96 -22.66
N GLU A 246 -10.50 -1.84 -22.37
CA GLU A 246 -9.53 -2.79 -22.93
C GLU A 246 -9.78 -4.21 -22.43
N MET A 247 -10.02 -5.11 -23.39
CA MET A 247 -10.28 -6.53 -23.16
C MET A 247 -9.05 -7.38 -23.49
N ASN A 248 -8.88 -8.45 -22.74
CA ASN A 248 -8.01 -9.59 -23.04
C ASN A 248 -8.46 -10.31 -24.35
N ARG A 249 -7.63 -11.21 -24.88
CA ARG A 249 -7.91 -11.91 -26.15
C ARG A 249 -9.19 -12.76 -26.12
N ASN A 250 -9.60 -13.20 -24.94
CA ASN A 250 -10.83 -13.93 -24.67
C ASN A 250 -12.09 -13.05 -24.55
N GLY A 251 -11.97 -11.71 -24.70
CA GLY A 251 -13.07 -10.77 -24.56
C GLY A 251 -13.46 -10.42 -23.11
N THR A 252 -12.68 -10.83 -22.10
CA THR A 252 -12.87 -10.38 -20.70
C THR A 252 -12.02 -9.15 -20.40
N GLN A 253 -12.43 -8.34 -19.43
CA GLN A 253 -11.64 -7.18 -19.01
C GLN A 253 -10.23 -7.60 -18.52
N ILE A 254 -9.22 -6.76 -18.75
CA ILE A 254 -7.91 -6.92 -18.12
C ILE A 254 -8.09 -6.83 -16.59
N TYR A 255 -7.69 -7.89 -15.88
CA TYR A 255 -7.77 -7.95 -14.42
C TYR A 255 -6.41 -7.63 -13.81
N ILE A 256 -6.38 -6.59 -12.96
CA ILE A 256 -5.22 -6.26 -12.13
C ILE A 256 -5.69 -6.38 -10.68
N ARG A 257 -4.95 -7.15 -9.86
CA ARG A 257 -5.29 -7.35 -8.45
C ARG A 257 -4.92 -6.14 -7.59
N GLN A 258 -3.69 -5.65 -7.72
CA GLN A 258 -3.20 -4.47 -7.02
C GLN A 258 -2.57 -3.46 -7.99
N ILE A 259 -2.88 -2.18 -7.78
CA ILE A 259 -2.28 -1.06 -8.52
C ILE A 259 -1.57 -0.17 -7.50
N LEU A 260 -0.25 -0.05 -7.66
CA LEU A 260 0.65 0.70 -6.80
C LEU A 260 1.16 1.90 -7.61
N ILE A 261 0.57 3.06 -7.44
CA ILE A 261 0.67 4.18 -8.39
C ILE A 261 1.16 5.44 -7.69
N GLU A 262 2.15 6.14 -8.27
CA GLU A 262 2.36 7.55 -7.97
C GLU A 262 1.44 8.40 -8.86
N VAL A 263 0.59 9.21 -8.24
CA VAL A 263 -0.36 10.08 -8.93
C VAL A 263 0.26 11.47 -9.05
N HIS A 264 0.63 11.83 -10.27
CA HIS A 264 1.19 13.12 -10.63
C HIS A 264 0.08 14.17 -10.83
N LEU A 265 0.06 15.24 -10.03
CA LEU A 265 -0.91 16.33 -10.05
C LEU A 265 -0.25 17.65 -10.46
N ASP A 266 -0.87 18.37 -11.39
CA ASP A 266 -0.61 19.79 -11.62
C ASP A 266 -1.88 20.63 -11.41
N ARG A 267 -1.75 21.97 -11.39
CA ARG A 267 -2.87 22.89 -11.14
C ARG A 267 -4.02 22.78 -12.15
N GLN A 268 -3.75 22.33 -13.38
CA GLN A 268 -4.74 22.18 -14.45
C GLN A 268 -5.44 20.81 -14.36
N ARG A 269 -4.78 19.81 -13.78
CA ARG A 269 -5.27 18.42 -13.70
C ARG A 269 -6.20 18.10 -12.53
N ILE A 270 -6.45 18.98 -11.58
CA ILE A 270 -7.30 18.70 -10.39
C ILE A 270 -8.60 17.93 -10.71
N TYR A 271 -9.31 18.32 -11.77
CA TYR A 271 -10.52 17.64 -12.23
C TYR A 271 -10.25 16.30 -12.94
N GLU A 272 -9.15 16.19 -13.68
CA GLU A 272 -8.69 14.97 -14.35
C GLU A 272 -8.24 13.91 -13.32
N THR A 273 -7.47 14.32 -12.31
CA THR A 273 -7.10 13.51 -11.13
C THR A 273 -8.34 13.01 -10.41
N ASN A 274 -9.31 13.89 -10.19
CA ASN A 274 -10.56 13.49 -9.56
C ASN A 274 -11.39 12.52 -10.42
N ALA A 275 -11.39 12.68 -11.74
CA ALA A 275 -12.03 11.75 -12.67
C ALA A 275 -11.31 10.39 -12.71
N LEU A 276 -9.97 10.37 -12.60
CA LEU A 276 -9.17 9.14 -12.52
C LEU A 276 -9.53 8.31 -11.28
N PHE A 277 -9.69 8.92 -10.11
CA PHE A 277 -10.16 8.20 -8.91
C PHE A 277 -11.60 7.68 -9.05
N TYR A 278 -12.53 8.46 -9.59
CA TYR A 278 -13.87 7.95 -9.91
C TYR A 278 -13.83 6.79 -10.92
N LEU A 279 -12.90 6.82 -11.88
CA LEU A 279 -12.68 5.75 -12.85
C LEU A 279 -12.21 4.47 -12.13
N PHE A 280 -11.24 4.53 -11.22
CA PHE A 280 -10.86 3.40 -10.38
C PHE A 280 -12.05 2.82 -9.59
N ASN A 281 -12.87 3.66 -8.96
CA ASN A 281 -14.04 3.23 -8.21
C ASN A 281 -15.08 2.55 -9.11
N SER A 282 -15.34 3.10 -10.31
CA SER A 282 -16.21 2.48 -11.33
C SER A 282 -15.75 1.07 -11.73
N GLN A 283 -14.45 0.80 -11.57
CA GLN A 283 -13.82 -0.48 -11.86
C GLN A 283 -13.64 -1.36 -10.62
N ASN A 284 -14.39 -1.13 -9.53
CA ASN A 284 -14.37 -1.96 -8.31
C ASN A 284 -12.99 -2.00 -7.61
N TYR A 285 -12.18 -0.94 -7.76
CA TYR A 285 -11.02 -0.73 -6.89
C TYR A 285 -11.42 0.06 -5.64
N VAL A 286 -10.72 -0.19 -4.55
CA VAL A 286 -10.79 0.59 -3.30
C VAL A 286 -9.41 1.08 -2.93
N ILE A 287 -9.31 2.29 -2.36
CA ILE A 287 -8.05 2.83 -1.85
C ILE A 287 -7.75 2.18 -0.50
N TYR A 288 -6.64 1.46 -0.38
CA TYR A 288 -6.15 0.96 0.91
C TYR A 288 -4.96 1.75 1.46
N HIS A 289 -4.13 2.32 0.59
CA HIS A 289 -2.93 3.07 1.01
C HIS A 289 -2.85 4.45 0.37
N ARG A 290 -2.25 5.41 1.08
CA ARG A 290 -1.85 6.73 0.59
C ARG A 290 -0.61 7.24 1.33
N GLU A 291 0.47 7.52 0.60
CA GLU A 291 1.72 8.13 1.09
C GLU A 291 2.01 9.40 0.27
N LEU A 292 2.14 10.57 0.92
CA LEU A 292 2.50 11.82 0.23
C LEU A 292 3.98 11.74 -0.19
N ASN A 293 4.33 12.14 -1.42
CA ASN A 293 5.72 12.19 -1.82
C ASN A 293 6.49 13.17 -0.92
N ALA A 294 7.56 12.70 -0.27
CA ALA A 294 8.25 13.48 0.76
C ALA A 294 9.01 14.71 0.22
N GLY A 295 9.42 14.67 -1.05
CA GLY A 295 10.05 15.79 -1.74
C GLY A 295 9.03 16.77 -2.34
N PHE A 296 7.92 16.25 -2.87
CA PHE A 296 6.95 17.02 -3.65
C PHE A 296 5.48 16.75 -3.22
N PRO A 297 5.10 16.97 -1.94
CA PRO A 297 3.84 16.49 -1.36
C PRO A 297 2.55 17.10 -1.93
N TYR A 298 2.66 18.11 -2.79
CA TYR A 298 1.55 18.76 -3.51
C TYR A 298 1.45 18.32 -4.98
N TYR A 299 2.54 17.80 -5.54
CA TYR A 299 2.65 17.39 -6.95
C TYR A 299 2.53 15.88 -7.10
N ALA A 300 2.98 15.09 -6.12
CA ALA A 300 2.97 13.64 -6.20
C ALA A 300 2.49 13.00 -4.90
N CYS A 301 1.77 11.89 -5.03
CA CYS A 301 1.30 11.08 -3.93
C CYS A 301 1.18 9.62 -4.38
N GLU A 302 1.76 8.70 -3.61
CA GLU A 302 1.60 7.28 -3.82
C GLU A 302 0.25 6.79 -3.30
N TYR A 303 -0.34 5.85 -4.04
CA TYR A 303 -1.59 5.18 -3.71
C TYR A 303 -1.50 3.67 -3.92
N GLY A 304 -2.13 2.94 -3.00
CA GLY A 304 -2.37 1.50 -3.11
C GLY A 304 -3.85 1.23 -3.34
N PHE A 305 -4.19 0.63 -4.48
CA PHE A 305 -5.54 0.21 -4.82
C PHE A 305 -5.68 -1.31 -4.86
N LEU A 306 -6.77 -1.83 -4.31
CA LEU A 306 -7.11 -3.26 -4.34
C LEU A 306 -8.38 -3.50 -5.14
N LYS A 307 -8.33 -4.43 -6.11
CA LYS A 307 -9.52 -4.90 -6.83
C LYS A 307 -10.34 -5.83 -5.93
N LEU A 308 -11.63 -5.54 -5.81
CA LEU A 308 -12.61 -6.38 -5.12
C LEU A 308 -13.68 -6.89 -6.09
N ASN A 309 -14.41 -7.92 -5.69
CA ASN A 309 -15.56 -8.41 -6.45
C ASN A 309 -16.71 -7.42 -6.35
N ARG A 310 -17.46 -7.20 -7.44
CA ARG A 310 -18.67 -6.37 -7.47
C ARG A 310 -19.73 -6.70 -6.40
N LYS A 311 -19.65 -7.86 -5.74
CA LYS A 311 -20.51 -8.23 -4.62
C LYS A 311 -20.22 -7.42 -3.35
N PHE A 312 -18.97 -7.02 -3.09
CA PHE A 312 -18.58 -6.19 -1.94
C PHE A 312 -19.44 -4.93 -1.83
N PHE A 313 -19.55 -4.26 -2.97
CA PHE A 313 -20.24 -3.00 -3.22
C PHE A 313 -21.79 -3.09 -3.14
N ARG A 314 -22.38 -4.28 -3.02
CA ARG A 314 -23.84 -4.43 -3.00
C ARG A 314 -24.44 -3.87 -1.70
N GLY A 315 -25.47 -3.04 -1.83
CA GLY A 315 -26.13 -2.38 -0.70
C GLY A 315 -25.45 -1.11 -0.20
N HIS A 316 -24.47 -0.59 -0.96
CA HIS A 316 -23.79 0.68 -0.70
C HIS A 316 -24.01 1.73 -1.82
N PHE A 317 -24.94 1.46 -2.75
CA PHE A 317 -25.34 2.30 -3.88
C PHE A 317 -26.84 2.11 -4.16
#